data_AF-A0A7W1Q0W6-F1
#
_entry.id   AF-A0A7W1Q0W6-F1
#
_cell.length_a   1.000
_cell.length_b   1.000
_cell.length_c   1.000
_cell.angle_alpha   90.00
_cell.angle_beta   90.00
_cell.angle_gamma   90.00
#
_symmetry.space_group_name_H-M   'P 1'
#
loop_
_entity.id
_entity.type
_entity.pdbx_description
1 polymer ?
#
loop_
_entity_poly.entity_id
_entity_poly.type
_entity_poly.pdbx_seq_one_letter_code
_entity_poly.pdbx_strand_id
1 'polypeptide(L)'
;MYRVFESLDALVTVVEEARGVPMTGNCVVPRGDVLELLDDIREALPGELDDAQDVLDRRDELVDDATQEAEQTRSGAHSDAAEALATARSEADRLVADARAEAEQTLATARHEAERAVADARRQYTELTDRARVEAERSVDAGRAAHDRFVAEARAEQVRLVSQTEVVRAANTEAARVVDTAEAEADRLRRECDTYVDAKLADFEDALGKALATVTRGRSQLWRGAPAGAPRGRTGTGMDLID
;
A
#
# COMPACT_ATOMS: atom_id res chain seq x y z
N MET A 1 40.64 -3.88 -100.43
CA MET A 1 41.80 -3.23 -99.78
C MET A 1 43.12 -3.39 -100.54
N TYR A 2 43.45 -4.58 -101.06
CA TYR A 2 44.81 -4.88 -101.55
C TYR A 2 45.25 -4.09 -102.79
N ARG A 3 44.33 -3.70 -103.69
CA ARG A 3 44.68 -3.12 -104.99
C ARG A 3 45.20 -1.68 -104.92
N VAL A 4 44.61 -0.85 -104.04
CA VAL A 4 45.06 0.54 -103.83
C VAL A 4 46.46 0.57 -103.20
N PHE A 5 46.69 -0.27 -102.17
CA PHE A 5 47.99 -0.36 -101.53
C PHE A 5 49.05 -0.94 -102.47
N GLU A 6 48.69 -1.92 -103.30
CA GLU A 6 49.58 -2.49 -104.32
C GLU A 6 49.98 -1.46 -105.39
N SER A 7 49.02 -0.67 -105.90
CA SER A 7 49.32 0.41 -106.85
C SER A 7 50.12 1.56 -106.23
N LEU A 8 49.89 1.87 -104.95
CA LEU A 8 50.71 2.84 -104.20
C LEU A 8 52.15 2.35 -103.99
N ASP A 9 52.34 1.10 -103.60
CA ASP A 9 53.66 0.49 -103.41
C ASP A 9 54.42 0.37 -104.75
N ALA A 10 53.73 0.01 -105.83
CA ALA A 10 54.29 0.02 -107.17
C ALA A 10 54.68 1.44 -107.61
N LEU A 11 53.87 2.46 -107.29
CA LEU A 11 54.17 3.85 -107.60
C LEU A 11 55.40 4.35 -106.82
N VAL A 12 55.49 3.99 -105.53
CA VAL A 12 56.68 4.27 -104.71
C VAL A 12 57.91 3.61 -105.33
N THR A 13 57.82 2.34 -105.73
CA THR A 13 58.92 1.60 -106.36
C THR A 13 59.38 2.28 -107.67
N VAL A 14 58.45 2.69 -108.53
CA VAL A 14 58.76 3.41 -109.78
C VAL A 14 59.47 4.74 -109.51
N VAL A 15 59.13 5.43 -108.42
CA VAL A 15 59.77 6.70 -108.02
C VAL A 15 61.15 6.46 -107.39
N GLU A 16 61.32 5.39 -106.62
CA GLU A 16 62.59 5.02 -105.98
C GLU A 16 63.64 4.56 -107.00
N GLU A 17 63.23 3.83 -108.05
CA GLU A 17 64.11 3.34 -109.12
C GLU A 17 64.32 4.39 -110.24
N ALA A 18 63.70 5.56 -110.12
CA ALA A 18 63.72 6.59 -111.15
C ALA A 18 65.12 7.14 -111.42
N ARG A 19 65.42 7.42 -112.69
CA ARG A 19 66.74 7.90 -113.10
C ARG A 19 66.93 9.37 -112.75
N GLY A 20 67.84 9.69 -111.83
CA GLY A 20 68.16 11.07 -111.44
C GLY A 20 68.78 11.92 -112.56
N VAL A 21 68.48 13.21 -112.58
CA VAL A 21 69.05 14.19 -113.52
C VAL A 21 70.24 14.91 -112.85
N PRO A 22 71.45 14.93 -113.46
CA PRO A 22 72.66 15.48 -112.85
C PRO A 22 72.51 16.93 -112.39
N MET A 23 73.08 17.25 -111.22
CA MET A 23 73.08 18.60 -110.62
C MET A 23 71.68 19.16 -110.29
N THR A 24 70.64 18.32 -110.19
CA THR A 24 69.28 18.69 -109.77
C THR A 24 68.70 17.67 -108.79
N GLY A 25 67.65 18.03 -108.05
CA GLY A 25 66.86 17.10 -107.24
C GLY A 25 65.79 16.34 -108.03
N ASN A 26 65.81 16.42 -109.37
CA ASN A 26 64.76 15.88 -110.23
C ASN A 26 65.10 14.46 -110.69
N CYS A 27 64.08 13.62 -110.82
CA CYS A 27 64.19 12.29 -111.41
C CYS A 27 63.30 12.17 -112.66
N VAL A 28 63.71 11.29 -113.57
CA VAL A 28 62.95 10.93 -114.77
C VAL A 28 62.20 9.64 -114.49
N VAL A 29 60.87 9.74 -114.46
CA VAL A 29 59.96 8.59 -114.32
C VAL A 29 59.27 8.28 -115.65
N PRO A 30 58.95 7.00 -115.94
CA PRO A 30 58.09 6.65 -117.06
C PRO A 30 56.70 7.23 -116.83
N ARG A 31 56.35 8.27 -117.58
CA ARG A 31 55.08 8.99 -117.42
C ARG A 31 53.86 8.08 -117.62
N GLY A 32 53.93 7.09 -118.51
CA GLY A 32 52.83 6.15 -118.76
C GLY A 32 52.52 5.33 -117.52
N ASP A 33 53.52 4.61 -117.01
CA ASP A 33 53.42 3.72 -115.85
C ASP A 33 52.95 4.47 -114.59
N VAL A 34 53.45 5.68 -114.35
CA VAL A 34 53.00 6.52 -113.21
C VAL A 34 51.54 6.93 -113.34
N LEU A 35 51.09 7.31 -114.55
CA LEU A 35 49.70 7.70 -114.77
C LEU A 35 48.76 6.50 -114.66
N GLU A 36 49.17 5.33 -115.14
CA GLU A 36 48.41 4.08 -115.02
C GLU A 36 48.21 3.70 -113.54
N LEU A 37 49.28 3.73 -112.73
CA LEU A 37 49.19 3.45 -111.30
C LEU A 37 48.33 4.49 -110.55
N LEU A 38 48.41 5.77 -110.93
CA LEU A 38 47.56 6.82 -110.35
C LEU A 38 46.08 6.66 -110.76
N ASP A 39 45.81 6.24 -111.99
CA ASP A 39 44.44 5.96 -112.46
C ASP A 39 43.88 4.70 -111.77
N ASP A 40 44.68 3.66 -111.55
CA ASP A 40 44.31 2.47 -110.77
C ASP A 40 43.94 2.84 -109.31
N ILE A 41 44.77 3.68 -108.67
CA ILE A 41 44.47 4.20 -107.32
C ILE A 41 43.18 5.02 -107.36
N ARG A 42 43.03 5.90 -108.36
CA ARG A 42 41.86 6.76 -108.50
C ARG A 42 40.56 5.97 -108.73
N GLU A 43 40.63 4.86 -109.44
CA GLU A 43 39.48 3.99 -109.70
C GLU A 43 39.13 3.13 -108.49
N ALA A 44 40.14 2.61 -107.77
CA ALA A 44 39.92 1.70 -106.65
C ALA A 44 39.65 2.39 -105.29
N LEU A 45 40.25 3.57 -105.03
CA LEU A 45 40.15 4.26 -103.74
C LEU A 45 38.73 4.71 -103.34
N PRO A 46 37.86 5.21 -104.24
CA PRO A 46 36.50 5.58 -103.87
C PRO A 46 35.69 4.40 -103.30
N GLY A 47 35.84 3.19 -103.86
CA GLY A 47 35.14 2.00 -103.37
C GLY A 47 35.63 1.56 -101.99
N GLU A 48 36.94 1.64 -101.74
CA GLU A 48 37.51 1.31 -100.42
C GLU A 48 37.08 2.31 -99.34
N LEU A 49 36.91 3.59 -99.69
CA LEU A 49 36.42 4.61 -98.77
C LEU A 49 34.91 4.44 -98.50
N ASP A 50 34.13 4.04 -99.50
CA ASP A 50 32.71 3.71 -99.36
C ASP A 50 32.53 2.51 -98.43
N ASP A 51 33.28 1.42 -98.66
CA ASP A 51 33.28 0.23 -97.79
C ASP A 51 33.66 0.59 -96.33
N ALA A 52 34.65 1.48 -96.14
CA ALA A 52 35.04 1.94 -94.82
C ALA A 52 33.96 2.80 -94.15
N GLN A 53 33.27 3.64 -94.92
CA GLN A 53 32.15 4.45 -94.46
C GLN A 53 30.98 3.56 -94.04
N ASP A 54 30.64 2.54 -94.83
CA ASP A 54 29.59 1.55 -94.52
C ASP A 54 29.87 0.82 -93.19
N VAL A 55 31.13 0.45 -92.94
CA VAL A 55 31.51 -0.18 -91.67
C VAL A 55 31.37 0.79 -90.49
N LEU A 56 31.70 2.07 -90.67
CA LEU A 56 31.54 3.09 -89.62
C LEU A 56 30.06 3.35 -89.33
N ASP A 57 29.24 3.50 -90.37
CA ASP A 57 27.80 3.73 -90.24
C ASP A 57 27.15 2.51 -89.57
N ARG A 58 27.54 1.29 -89.96
CA ARG A 58 27.04 0.06 -89.33
C ARG A 58 27.47 -0.08 -87.88
N ARG A 59 28.68 0.37 -87.53
CA ARG A 59 29.15 0.42 -86.14
C ARG A 59 28.29 1.40 -85.34
N ASP A 60 28.00 2.58 -85.88
CA ASP A 60 27.23 3.61 -85.20
C ASP A 60 25.79 3.14 -84.95
N GLU A 61 25.15 2.50 -85.94
CA GLU A 61 23.86 1.82 -85.75
C GLU A 61 23.92 0.77 -84.63
N LEU A 62 24.93 -0.11 -84.63
CA LEU A 62 25.10 -1.14 -83.60
C LEU A 62 25.28 -0.55 -82.19
N VAL A 63 26.03 0.55 -82.09
CA VAL A 63 26.28 1.23 -80.81
C VAL A 63 24.99 1.89 -80.31
N ASP A 64 24.23 2.52 -81.19
CA ASP A 64 22.96 3.16 -80.85
C ASP A 64 21.92 2.12 -80.42
N ASP A 65 21.78 1.01 -81.16
CA ASP A 65 20.89 -0.10 -80.81
C ASP A 65 21.26 -0.69 -79.45
N ALA A 66 22.55 -1.00 -79.23
CA ALA A 66 23.03 -1.56 -77.97
C ALA A 66 22.84 -0.59 -76.80
N THR A 67 23.03 0.71 -77.03
CA THR A 67 22.78 1.74 -76.02
C THR A 67 21.31 1.77 -75.67
N GLN A 68 20.42 1.85 -76.66
CA GLN A 68 18.98 1.89 -76.45
C GLN A 68 18.46 0.65 -75.71
N GLU A 69 18.93 -0.55 -76.08
CA GLU A 69 18.57 -1.79 -75.40
C GLU A 69 19.05 -1.82 -73.94
N ALA A 70 20.28 -1.34 -73.68
CA ALA A 70 20.82 -1.22 -72.33
C ALA A 70 20.02 -0.22 -71.48
N GLU A 71 19.60 0.90 -72.05
CA GLU A 71 18.76 1.88 -71.37
C GLU A 71 17.38 1.33 -71.03
N GLN A 72 16.76 0.62 -71.97
CA GLN A 72 15.46 0.00 -71.77
C GLN A 72 15.54 -1.08 -70.68
N THR A 73 16.57 -1.93 -70.71
CA THR A 73 16.83 -2.95 -69.68
C THR A 73 17.05 -2.31 -68.31
N ARG A 74 17.87 -1.26 -68.24
CA ARG A 74 18.14 -0.52 -66.99
C ARG A 74 16.87 0.14 -66.44
N SER A 75 16.05 0.72 -67.30
CA SER A 75 14.76 1.32 -66.92
C SER A 75 13.79 0.27 -66.39
N GLY A 76 13.68 -0.89 -67.06
CA GLY A 76 12.85 -2.02 -66.61
C GLY A 76 13.31 -2.52 -65.24
N ALA A 77 14.60 -2.83 -65.10
CA ALA A 77 15.17 -3.28 -63.83
C ALA A 77 14.98 -2.27 -62.69
N HIS A 78 15.07 -0.96 -62.97
CA HIS A 78 14.78 0.08 -61.97
C HIS A 78 13.30 0.12 -61.58
N SER A 79 12.39 -0.03 -62.53
CA SER A 79 10.95 -0.10 -62.25
C SER A 79 10.60 -1.31 -61.38
N ASP A 80 11.09 -2.48 -61.77
CA ASP A 80 10.85 -3.74 -61.04
C ASP A 80 11.41 -3.66 -59.61
N ALA A 81 12.62 -3.11 -59.45
CA ALA A 81 13.22 -2.89 -58.14
C ALA A 81 12.41 -1.91 -57.28
N ALA A 82 11.89 -0.84 -57.87
CA ALA A 82 11.05 0.13 -57.16
C ALA A 82 9.73 -0.50 -56.69
N GLU A 83 9.09 -1.31 -57.53
CA GLU A 83 7.87 -2.03 -57.20
C GLU A 83 8.10 -3.07 -56.11
N ALA A 84 9.18 -3.85 -56.20
CA ALA A 84 9.56 -4.82 -55.19
C ALA A 84 9.82 -4.15 -53.82
N LEU A 85 10.52 -3.01 -53.82
CA LEU A 85 10.75 -2.23 -52.60
C LEU A 85 9.47 -1.63 -52.02
N ALA A 86 8.56 -1.15 -52.86
CA ALA A 86 7.26 -0.63 -52.40
C ALA A 86 6.42 -1.72 -51.75
N THR A 87 6.38 -2.91 -52.38
CA THR A 87 5.68 -4.09 -51.84
C THR A 87 6.27 -4.52 -50.51
N ALA A 88 7.60 -4.70 -50.44
CA ALA A 88 8.30 -5.09 -49.22
C ALA A 88 8.09 -4.08 -48.08
N ARG A 89 8.08 -2.77 -48.37
CA ARG A 89 7.78 -1.73 -47.37
C ARG A 89 6.35 -1.82 -46.86
N SER A 90 5.37 -1.96 -47.76
CA SER A 90 3.97 -2.11 -47.36
C SER A 90 3.73 -3.36 -46.52
N GLU A 91 4.39 -4.47 -46.85
CA GLU A 91 4.33 -5.70 -46.06
C GLU A 91 4.97 -5.51 -44.68
N ALA A 92 6.14 -4.89 -44.61
CA ALA A 92 6.81 -4.58 -43.35
C ALA A 92 5.96 -3.68 -42.46
N ASP A 93 5.34 -2.63 -43.01
CA ASP A 93 4.46 -1.74 -42.28
C ASP A 93 3.23 -2.49 -41.73
N ARG A 94 2.64 -3.38 -42.54
CA ARG A 94 1.53 -4.23 -42.11
C ARG A 94 1.94 -5.17 -40.96
N LEU A 95 3.07 -5.85 -41.09
CA LEU A 95 3.58 -6.74 -40.04
C LEU A 95 3.85 -6.00 -38.73
N VAL A 96 4.42 -4.80 -38.80
CA VAL A 96 4.66 -3.96 -37.62
C VAL A 96 3.34 -3.51 -36.99
N ALA A 97 2.34 -3.14 -37.80
CA ALA A 97 1.02 -2.77 -37.29
C ALA A 97 0.32 -3.95 -36.60
N ASP A 98 0.33 -5.13 -37.23
CA ASP A 98 -0.25 -6.37 -36.69
C ASP A 98 0.43 -6.76 -35.36
N ALA A 99 1.76 -6.75 -35.32
CA ALA A 99 2.52 -7.08 -34.10
C ALA A 99 2.27 -6.07 -32.96
N ARG A 100 2.11 -4.78 -33.28
CA ARG A 100 1.75 -3.75 -32.29
C ARG A 100 0.35 -3.99 -31.73
N ALA A 101 -0.62 -4.28 -32.58
CA ALA A 101 -1.99 -4.57 -32.14
C ALA A 101 -2.05 -5.81 -31.24
N GLU A 102 -1.32 -6.87 -31.57
CA GLU A 102 -1.21 -8.06 -30.74
C GLU A 102 -0.56 -7.74 -29.38
N ALA A 103 0.55 -7.00 -29.37
CA ALA A 103 1.21 -6.59 -28.14
C ALA A 103 0.30 -5.74 -27.24
N GLU A 104 -0.47 -4.81 -27.82
CA GLU A 104 -1.45 -4.01 -27.09
C GLU A 104 -2.55 -4.87 -26.48
N GLN A 105 -3.07 -5.86 -27.22
CA GLN A 105 -4.06 -6.80 -26.71
C GLN A 105 -3.51 -7.67 -25.57
N THR A 106 -2.28 -8.18 -25.69
CA THR A 106 -1.62 -8.94 -24.63
C THR A 106 -1.43 -8.08 -23.38
N LEU A 107 -0.97 -6.83 -23.55
CA LEU A 107 -0.80 -5.90 -22.43
C LEU A 107 -2.12 -5.55 -21.75
N ALA A 108 -3.20 -5.36 -22.52
CA ALA A 108 -4.53 -5.11 -21.96
C ALA A 108 -5.03 -6.30 -21.14
N THR A 109 -4.84 -7.51 -21.66
CA THR A 109 -5.22 -8.76 -20.96
C THR A 109 -4.42 -8.94 -19.67
N ALA A 110 -3.09 -8.79 -19.74
CA ALA A 110 -2.20 -8.89 -18.59
C ALA A 110 -2.52 -7.84 -17.51
N ARG A 111 -2.81 -6.59 -17.91
CA ARG A 111 -3.24 -5.53 -16.99
C ARG A 111 -4.55 -5.90 -16.29
N HIS A 112 -5.54 -6.39 -17.03
CA HIS A 112 -6.81 -6.81 -16.45
C HIS A 112 -6.66 -7.99 -15.48
N GLU A 113 -5.80 -8.97 -15.79
CA GLU A 113 -5.47 -10.06 -14.88
C GLU A 113 -4.77 -9.58 -13.62
N ALA A 114 -3.79 -8.67 -13.74
CA ALA A 114 -3.10 -8.08 -12.61
C ALA A 114 -4.06 -7.31 -11.69
N GLU A 115 -4.96 -6.51 -12.26
CA GLU A 115 -5.98 -5.78 -11.50
C GLU A 115 -6.91 -6.73 -10.74
N ARG A 116 -7.37 -7.81 -11.38
CA ARG A 116 -8.17 -8.85 -10.73
C ARG A 116 -7.40 -9.51 -9.59
N ALA A 117 -6.15 -9.91 -9.82
CA ALA A 117 -5.32 -10.54 -8.79
C ALA A 117 -5.10 -9.62 -7.57
N VAL A 118 -4.84 -8.32 -7.80
CA VAL A 118 -4.69 -7.33 -6.73
C VAL A 118 -6.01 -7.13 -5.97
N ALA A 119 -7.14 -7.05 -6.67
CA ALA A 119 -8.45 -6.93 -6.05
C ALA A 119 -8.76 -8.15 -5.18
N ASP A 120 -8.49 -9.35 -5.68
CA ASP A 120 -8.70 -10.60 -4.95
C ASP A 120 -7.80 -10.70 -3.71
N ALA A 121 -6.52 -10.38 -3.86
CA ALA A 121 -5.57 -10.34 -2.74
C ALA A 121 -5.99 -9.35 -1.66
N ARG A 122 -6.46 -8.14 -2.04
CA ARG A 122 -6.96 -7.14 -1.09
C ARG A 122 -8.19 -7.62 -0.33
N ARG A 123 -9.13 -8.31 -1.00
CA ARG A 123 -10.30 -8.91 -0.34
C ARG A 123 -9.88 -9.97 0.67
N GLN A 124 -9.01 -10.90 0.27
CA GLN A 124 -8.50 -11.96 1.17
C GLN A 124 -7.73 -11.38 2.36
N TYR A 125 -6.89 -10.38 2.12
CA TYR A 125 -6.15 -9.70 3.18
C TYR A 125 -7.08 -9.04 4.19
N THR A 126 -8.12 -8.34 3.72
CA THR A 126 -9.12 -7.70 4.58
C THR A 126 -9.88 -8.73 5.39
N GLU A 127 -10.37 -9.80 4.76
CA GLU A 127 -11.07 -10.89 5.44
C GLU A 127 -10.22 -11.55 6.54
N LEU A 128 -8.94 -11.84 6.23
CA LEU A 128 -8.01 -12.44 7.19
C LEU A 128 -7.74 -11.50 8.36
N THR A 129 -7.53 -10.21 8.08
CA THR A 129 -7.26 -9.20 9.10
C THR A 129 -8.47 -9.00 10.01
N ASP A 130 -9.68 -8.93 9.44
CA ASP A 130 -10.92 -8.81 10.21
C ASP A 130 -11.17 -10.05 11.07
N ARG A 131 -10.95 -11.25 10.53
CA ARG A 131 -11.04 -12.50 11.30
C ARG A 131 -10.05 -12.53 12.45
N ALA A 132 -8.79 -12.21 12.20
CA ALA A 132 -7.74 -12.18 13.21
C ALA A 132 -8.04 -11.14 14.30
N ARG A 133 -8.58 -9.97 13.91
CA ARG A 133 -9.01 -8.95 14.87
C ARG A 133 -10.13 -9.44 15.76
N VAL A 134 -11.19 -10.03 15.19
CA VAL A 134 -12.31 -10.58 15.96
C VAL A 134 -11.85 -11.70 16.91
N GLU A 135 -10.92 -12.55 16.46
CA GLU A 135 -10.35 -13.60 17.31
C GLU A 135 -9.49 -13.05 18.44
N ALA A 136 -8.68 -12.01 18.17
CA ALA A 136 -7.90 -11.33 19.20
C ALA A 136 -8.81 -10.65 20.24
N GLU A 137 -9.86 -9.96 19.80
CA GLU A 137 -10.86 -9.33 20.69
C GLU A 137 -11.54 -10.39 21.58
N ARG A 138 -11.98 -11.52 20.98
CA ARG A 138 -12.53 -12.65 21.75
C ARG A 138 -11.57 -13.22 22.78
N SER A 139 -10.29 -13.33 22.43
CA SER A 139 -9.25 -13.84 23.34
C SER A 139 -9.02 -12.90 24.52
N VAL A 140 -9.02 -11.58 24.27
CA VAL A 140 -8.93 -10.56 25.32
C VAL A 140 -10.14 -10.61 26.23
N ASP A 141 -11.35 -10.70 25.69
CA ASP A 141 -12.58 -10.75 26.48
C ASP A 141 -12.67 -12.04 27.32
N ALA A 142 -12.29 -13.18 26.73
CA ALA A 142 -12.18 -14.44 27.45
C ALA A 142 -11.15 -14.35 28.59
N GLY A 143 -10.01 -13.72 28.33
CA GLY A 143 -8.96 -13.46 29.33
C GLY A 143 -9.44 -12.58 30.47
N ARG A 144 -10.14 -11.48 30.18
CA ARG A 144 -10.76 -10.60 31.19
C ARG A 144 -11.78 -11.35 32.04
N ALA A 145 -12.68 -12.08 31.40
CA ALA A 145 -13.69 -12.88 32.11
C ALA A 145 -13.04 -13.95 33.01
N ALA A 146 -11.95 -14.59 32.56
CA ALA A 146 -11.21 -15.54 33.38
C ALA A 146 -10.52 -14.85 34.57
N HIS A 147 -9.86 -13.71 34.34
CA HIS A 147 -9.27 -12.89 35.38
C HIS A 147 -10.29 -12.50 36.45
N ASP A 148 -11.45 -11.99 36.05
CA ASP A 148 -12.50 -11.55 36.98
C ASP A 148 -13.04 -12.71 37.81
N ARG A 149 -13.20 -13.90 37.20
CA ARG A 149 -13.55 -15.13 37.92
C ARG A 149 -12.48 -15.50 38.96
N PHE A 150 -11.20 -15.50 38.59
CA PHE A 150 -10.12 -15.81 39.52
C PHE A 150 -10.03 -14.81 40.67
N VAL A 151 -10.21 -13.52 40.41
CA VAL A 151 -10.24 -12.49 41.46
C VAL A 151 -11.43 -12.72 42.40
N ALA A 152 -12.62 -13.04 41.86
CA ALA A 152 -13.80 -13.32 42.67
C ALA A 152 -13.60 -14.57 43.56
N GLU A 153 -13.07 -15.65 42.98
CA GLU A 153 -12.75 -16.90 43.68
C GLU A 153 -11.68 -16.67 44.76
N ALA A 154 -10.58 -15.99 44.41
CA ALA A 154 -9.52 -15.68 45.36
C ALA A 154 -10.01 -14.80 46.53
N ARG A 155 -10.89 -13.83 46.27
CA ARG A 155 -11.51 -13.02 47.34
C ARG A 155 -12.43 -13.86 48.23
N ALA A 156 -13.26 -14.72 47.66
CA ALA A 156 -14.11 -15.61 48.42
C ALA A 156 -13.28 -16.56 49.30
N GLU A 157 -12.20 -17.10 48.75
CA GLU A 157 -11.27 -17.97 49.46
C GLU A 157 -10.48 -17.22 50.55
N GLN A 158 -10.04 -15.99 50.27
CA GLN A 158 -9.41 -15.12 51.27
C GLN A 158 -10.34 -14.89 52.46
N VAL A 159 -11.62 -14.55 52.21
CA VAL A 159 -12.63 -14.38 53.27
C VAL A 159 -12.79 -15.68 54.07
N ARG A 160 -12.85 -16.82 53.38
CA ARG A 160 -12.93 -18.15 54.02
C ARG A 160 -11.73 -18.38 54.95
N LEU A 161 -10.50 -18.19 54.48
CA LEU A 161 -9.27 -18.40 55.26
C LEU A 161 -9.15 -17.43 56.45
N VAL A 162 -9.49 -16.16 56.27
CA VAL A 162 -9.49 -15.17 57.36
C VAL A 162 -10.49 -15.55 58.44
N SER A 163 -11.71 -15.96 58.07
CA SER A 163 -12.72 -16.42 59.04
C SER A 163 -12.33 -17.71 59.78
N GLN A 164 -11.49 -18.54 59.16
CA GLN A 164 -10.95 -19.77 59.77
C GLN A 164 -9.76 -19.52 60.70
N THR A 165 -9.21 -18.30 60.74
CA THR A 165 -8.07 -17.98 61.59
C THR A 165 -8.50 -17.87 63.06
N GLU A 166 -7.78 -18.53 63.97
CA GLU A 166 -8.08 -18.56 65.41
C GLU A 166 -8.19 -17.16 66.02
N VAL A 167 -7.41 -16.20 65.53
CA VAL A 167 -7.49 -14.79 65.97
C VAL A 167 -8.86 -14.17 65.66
N VAL A 168 -9.44 -14.44 64.48
CA VAL A 168 -10.76 -13.91 64.09
C VAL A 168 -11.87 -14.58 64.89
N ARG A 169 -11.75 -15.89 65.14
CA ARG A 169 -12.69 -16.60 66.03
C ARG A 169 -12.63 -16.06 67.45
N ALA A 170 -11.44 -15.95 68.03
CA ALA A 170 -11.23 -15.40 69.36
C ALA A 170 -11.75 -13.96 69.47
N ALA A 171 -11.50 -13.12 68.46
CA ALA A 171 -12.02 -11.76 68.41
C ALA A 171 -13.55 -11.72 68.37
N ASN A 172 -14.22 -12.59 67.60
CA ASN A 172 -15.69 -12.69 67.57
C ASN A 172 -16.27 -13.20 68.89
N THR A 173 -15.64 -14.20 69.50
CA THR A 173 -16.04 -14.71 70.82
C THR A 173 -15.91 -13.62 71.88
N GLU A 174 -14.81 -12.87 71.88
CA GLU A 174 -14.62 -11.77 72.81
C GLU A 174 -15.60 -10.62 72.55
N ALA A 175 -15.86 -10.27 71.29
CA ALA A 175 -16.86 -9.27 70.93
C ALA A 175 -18.27 -9.67 71.43
N ALA A 176 -18.67 -10.92 71.24
CA ALA A 176 -19.92 -11.45 71.78
C ALA A 176 -19.95 -11.37 73.31
N ARG A 177 -18.86 -11.77 73.99
CA ARG A 177 -18.73 -11.68 75.44
C ARG A 177 -18.88 -10.24 75.95
N VAL A 178 -18.29 -9.26 75.25
CA VAL A 178 -18.43 -7.83 75.58
C VAL A 178 -19.88 -7.37 75.44
N VAL A 179 -20.55 -7.74 74.34
CA VAL A 179 -21.97 -7.41 74.11
C VAL A 179 -22.85 -8.02 75.20
N ASP A 180 -22.72 -9.31 75.46
CA ASP A 180 -23.50 -10.01 76.49
C ASP A 180 -23.29 -9.41 77.89
N THR A 181 -22.03 -9.06 78.22
CA THR A 181 -21.71 -8.41 79.49
C THR A 181 -22.35 -7.02 79.58
N ALA A 182 -22.26 -6.22 78.51
CA ALA A 182 -22.87 -4.89 78.47
C ALA A 182 -24.40 -4.94 78.57
N GLU A 183 -25.05 -5.92 77.92
CA GLU A 183 -26.49 -6.14 78.03
C GLU A 183 -26.90 -6.56 79.44
N ALA A 184 -26.16 -7.51 80.05
CA ALA A 184 -26.42 -7.93 81.43
C ALA A 184 -26.22 -6.80 82.45
N GLU A 185 -25.20 -5.95 82.26
CA GLU A 185 -24.98 -4.76 83.07
C GLU A 185 -26.09 -3.72 82.87
N ALA A 186 -26.54 -3.50 81.63
CA ALA A 186 -27.67 -2.61 81.34
C ALA A 186 -28.96 -3.09 82.02
N ASP A 187 -29.25 -4.39 81.99
CA ASP A 187 -30.42 -4.97 82.64
C ASP A 187 -30.31 -4.99 84.16
N ARG A 188 -29.10 -5.18 84.70
CA ARG A 188 -28.84 -5.00 86.13
C ARG A 188 -29.11 -3.56 86.55
N LEU A 189 -28.57 -2.58 85.83
CA LEU A 189 -28.76 -1.16 86.11
C LEU A 189 -30.24 -0.76 86.05
N ARG A 190 -30.98 -1.27 85.06
CA ARG A 190 -32.44 -1.06 84.98
C ARG A 190 -33.16 -1.58 86.23
N ARG A 191 -32.88 -2.82 86.65
CA ARG A 191 -33.50 -3.41 87.85
C ARG A 191 -33.11 -2.71 89.14
N GLU A 192 -31.84 -2.29 89.26
CA GLU A 192 -31.37 -1.50 90.40
C GLU A 192 -32.08 -0.14 90.44
N CYS A 193 -32.25 0.53 89.30
CA CYS A 193 -33.05 1.74 89.17
C CYS A 193 -34.52 1.52 89.55
N ASP A 194 -35.16 0.45 89.05
CA ASP A 194 -36.55 0.13 89.37
C ASP A 194 -36.74 -0.12 90.87
N THR A 195 -35.84 -0.89 91.48
CA THR A 195 -35.86 -1.16 92.93
C THR A 195 -35.64 0.11 93.74
N TYR A 196 -34.71 0.97 93.31
CA TYR A 196 -34.45 2.26 93.95
C TYR A 196 -35.67 3.19 93.86
N VAL A 197 -36.32 3.25 92.70
CA VAL A 197 -37.56 4.03 92.50
C VAL A 197 -38.68 3.51 93.39
N ASP A 198 -38.89 2.18 93.45
CA ASP A 198 -39.91 1.56 94.29
C ASP A 198 -39.68 1.85 95.78
N ALA A 199 -38.45 1.69 96.26
CA ALA A 199 -38.09 2.02 97.64
C ALA A 199 -38.34 3.50 97.96
N LYS A 200 -38.02 4.43 97.04
CA LYS A 200 -38.29 5.85 97.22
C LYS A 200 -39.78 6.19 97.17
N LEU A 201 -40.56 5.48 96.36
CA LEU A 201 -42.02 5.61 96.34
C LEU A 201 -42.63 5.08 97.64
N ALA A 202 -42.14 3.98 98.18
CA ALA A 202 -42.56 3.45 99.49
C ALA A 202 -42.22 4.42 100.63
N ASP A 203 -40.99 4.96 100.68
CA ASP A 203 -40.60 6.02 101.64
C ASP A 203 -41.55 7.23 101.54
N PHE A 204 -41.92 7.62 100.32
CA PHE A 204 -42.83 8.73 100.05
C PHE A 204 -44.27 8.43 100.46
N GLU A 205 -44.77 7.22 100.20
CA GLU A 205 -46.08 6.74 100.67
C GLU A 205 -46.14 6.78 102.20
N ASP A 206 -45.10 6.29 102.87
CA ASP A 206 -45.02 6.24 104.33
C ASP A 206 -44.99 7.67 104.93
N ALA A 207 -44.28 8.59 104.29
CA ALA A 207 -44.28 10.01 104.63
C ALA A 207 -45.65 10.68 104.44
N LEU A 208 -46.34 10.41 103.32
CA LEU A 208 -47.69 10.88 103.08
C LEU A 208 -48.70 10.28 104.08
N GLY A 209 -48.57 9.00 104.42
CA GLY A 209 -49.38 8.33 105.44
C GLY A 209 -49.21 8.99 106.82
N LYS A 210 -47.97 9.30 107.23
CA LYS A 210 -47.67 10.06 108.45
C LYS A 210 -48.25 11.48 108.41
N ALA A 211 -48.15 12.16 107.26
CA ALA A 211 -48.75 13.48 107.08
C ALA A 211 -50.27 13.44 107.16
N LEU A 212 -50.92 12.47 106.51
CA LEU A 212 -52.37 12.29 106.50
C LEU A 212 -52.91 11.90 107.88
N ALA A 213 -52.19 11.06 108.63
CA ALA A 213 -52.49 10.78 110.04
C ALA A 213 -52.38 12.03 110.91
N THR A 214 -51.40 12.90 110.63
CA THR A 214 -51.25 14.19 111.32
C THR A 214 -52.39 15.15 111.01
N VAL A 215 -52.80 15.25 109.74
CA VAL A 215 -54.00 16.02 109.33
C VAL A 215 -55.26 15.46 109.97
N THR A 216 -55.43 14.13 110.01
CA THR A 216 -56.59 13.47 110.62
C THR A 216 -56.65 13.70 112.12
N ARG A 217 -55.50 13.69 112.82
CA ARG A 217 -55.38 14.09 114.22
C ARG A 217 -55.72 15.57 114.43
N GLY A 218 -55.20 16.46 113.58
CA GLY A 218 -55.55 17.89 113.61
C GLY A 218 -57.05 18.15 113.35
N ARG A 219 -57.66 17.38 112.45
CA ARG A 219 -59.10 17.43 112.15
C ARG A 219 -59.95 16.89 113.30
N SER A 220 -59.48 15.81 113.95
CA SER A 220 -60.12 15.25 115.15
C SER A 220 -60.03 16.20 116.36
N GLN A 221 -58.93 16.96 116.47
CA GLN A 221 -58.77 18.02 117.49
C GLN A 221 -59.67 19.23 117.21
N LEU A 222 -59.90 19.59 115.94
CA LEU A 222 -60.89 20.61 115.56
C LEU A 222 -62.34 20.21 115.86
N TRP A 223 -62.64 18.91 115.98
CA TRP A 223 -63.99 18.39 116.20
C TRP A 223 -64.27 17.95 117.66
N ARG A 224 -63.30 18.06 118.57
CA ARG A 224 -63.52 17.91 120.03
C ARG A 224 -62.94 19.11 120.81
N GLY A 225 -63.59 20.27 120.65
CA GLY A 225 -63.70 21.29 121.70
C GLY A 225 -62.86 22.58 121.55
N ALA A 226 -63.56 23.71 121.45
CA ALA A 226 -63.16 24.95 122.13
C ALA A 226 -63.96 25.04 123.46
N PRO A 227 -63.54 25.75 124.53
CA PRO A 227 -62.47 26.76 124.56
C PRO A 227 -61.50 26.71 125.78
N ALA A 228 -60.49 27.60 125.69
CA ALA A 228 -59.84 28.40 126.75
C ALA A 228 -58.79 27.79 127.70
N GLY A 229 -57.58 28.39 127.69
CA GLY A 229 -56.64 28.36 128.82
C GLY A 229 -55.15 28.42 128.44
N ALA A 230 -54.62 29.62 128.19
CA ALA A 230 -53.19 29.94 128.03
C ALA A 230 -52.41 29.87 129.39
N PRO A 231 -51.11 30.23 129.50
CA PRO A 231 -49.91 30.10 128.64
C PRO A 231 -48.66 29.55 129.39
N ARG A 232 -47.50 29.60 128.71
CA ARG A 232 -46.09 29.53 129.21
C ARG A 232 -45.55 28.11 129.43
N GLY A 233 -44.36 27.74 128.96
CA GLY A 233 -43.33 28.46 128.23
C GLY A 233 -42.03 27.65 128.24
N ARG A 234 -41.13 28.05 127.33
CA ARG A 234 -39.66 28.00 127.43
C ARG A 234 -38.94 26.65 127.32
N THR A 235 -38.03 26.69 126.34
CA THR A 235 -36.61 26.26 126.39
C THR A 235 -36.36 24.77 126.58
N GLY A 236 -35.60 24.08 125.75
CA GLY A 236 -34.58 24.51 124.82
C GLY A 236 -33.50 23.43 124.78
N THR A 237 -32.67 23.53 123.75
CA THR A 237 -31.25 23.12 123.70
C THR A 237 -30.88 21.64 123.75
N GLY A 238 -29.80 21.32 123.03
CA GLY A 238 -29.12 20.03 123.09
C GLY A 238 -29.15 19.34 121.73
N MET A 239 -28.40 19.77 120.72
CA MET A 239 -26.94 19.82 120.67
C MET A 239 -26.31 18.42 120.81
N ASP A 240 -25.38 18.17 119.89
CA ASP A 240 -24.34 17.15 119.91
C ASP A 240 -24.72 15.71 119.53
N LEU A 241 -23.89 14.94 118.84
CA LEU A 241 -22.61 15.08 118.09
C LEU A 241 -22.28 13.61 117.72
N ILE A 242 -21.59 13.40 116.60
CA ILE A 242 -20.54 12.36 116.42
C ILE A 242 -21.05 10.89 116.38
N ASP A 243 -20.57 9.99 115.53
CA ASP A 243 -19.36 9.87 114.70
C ASP A 243 -19.69 9.59 113.22
#